data_AF-A0A9D2EXS4-F1
#
_entry.id   AF-A0A9D2EXS4-F1
#
_cell.length_a   1.000
_cell.length_b   1.000
_cell.length_c   1.000
_cell.angle_alpha   90.00
_cell.angle_beta   90.00
_cell.angle_gamma   90.00
#
_symmetry.space_group_name_H-M   'P 1'
#
loop_
_entity.id
_entity.type
_entity.pdbx_description
1 polymer ?
#
loop_
_entity_poly.entity_id
_entity_poly.type
_entity_poly.pdbx_seq_one_letter_code
_entity_poly.pdbx_strand_id
1 'polypeptide(L)' 'MVSTILGRKLGMTQIWDEDDNVVPVTVIQAGPCTVSQVKTKATDGYDAVQIGFGDISAKHVN' A
#
# COMPACT_ATOMS: atom_id res chain seq x y z
N MET A 1 4.51 -0.82 -15.83
CA MET A 1 4.78 -1.57 -14.59
C MET A 1 4.35 -0.67 -13.44
N VAL A 2 3.43 -1.12 -12.59
CA VAL A 2 2.98 -0.32 -11.44
C VAL A 2 3.87 -0.64 -10.26
N SER A 3 4.59 0.36 -9.76
CA SER A 3 5.55 0.23 -8.65
C SER A 3 5.04 0.97 -7.41
N THR A 4 3.79 0.71 -7.03
CA THR A 4 3.13 1.34 -5.88
C THR A 4 2.40 0.30 -5.05
N ILE A 5 2.39 0.52 -3.73
CA ILE A 5 1.73 -0.35 -2.75
C ILE A 5 0.87 0.51 -1.81
N LEU A 6 -0.22 -0.07 -1.32
CA LEU A 6 -1.04 0.54 -0.28
C LEU A 6 -0.48 0.16 1.09
N GLY A 7 -0.55 1.10 2.03
CA GLY A 7 -0.10 0.88 3.40
C GLY A 7 -0.78 1.80 4.39
N ARG A 8 -0.76 1.39 5.66
CA ARG A 8 -1.29 2.16 6.79
C ARG A 8 -0.14 2.71 7.63
N LYS A 9 -0.19 4.00 7.97
CA LYS A 9 0.73 4.58 8.95
C LYS A 9 0.46 3.98 10.33
N LEU A 10 1.44 3.31 10.91
CA LEU A 10 1.36 2.77 12.27
C LEU A 10 1.86 3.78 13.31
N GLY A 11 2.89 4.56 12.96
CA GLY A 11 3.49 5.51 13.90
C GLY A 11 4.84 6.01 13.43
N MET A 12 5.57 6.64 14.34
CA MET A 12 6.92 7.15 14.10
C MET A 12 7.84 6.59 15.18
N THR A 13 9.06 6.26 14.80
CA THR A 13 10.12 5.77 15.70
C THR A 13 11.46 6.34 15.22
N GLN A 14 12.56 5.95 15.85
CA GLN A 14 13.91 6.30 15.43
C GLN A 14 14.76 5.04 15.26
N ILE A 15 15.70 5.09 14.32
CA ILE A 15 16.71 4.05 14.10
C ILE A 15 18.10 4.68 14.13
N TRP A 16 19.11 3.88 14.41
CA TRP A 16 20.51 4.27 14.27
C TRP A 16 21.00 3.84 12.90
N ASP A 17 21.70 4.73 12.19
CA ASP A 17 22.36 4.38 10.94
C ASP A 17 23.78 3.81 11.19
N GLU A 18 24.48 3.45 10.11
CA GLU A 18 25.82 2.86 10.16
C GLU A 18 26.90 3.84 10.66
N ASP A 19 26.59 5.14 10.66
CA ASP A 19 27.48 6.23 11.08
C ASP A 19 27.13 6.75 12.50
N ASP A 20 26.41 5.94 13.29
CA ASP A 20 25.96 6.25 14.66
C ASP A 20 25.03 7.49 14.78
N ASN A 21 24.33 7.88 13.70
CA ASN A 21 23.34 8.95 13.75
C ASN A 21 21.93 8.43 14.06
N VAL A 22 21.13 9.25 14.75
CA VAL A 22 19.71 8.97 15.01
C VAL A 22 18.85 9.51 13.86
N VAL A 23 18.18 8.61 13.16
CA VAL A 23 17.28 8.96 12.04
C VAL A 23 15.82 8.72 12.45
N PRO A 24 14.96 9.75 12.44
CA PRO A 24 13.52 9.57 12.68
C PRO A 24 12.85 8.96 11.45
N VAL A 25 12.05 7.90 11.66
CA VAL A 25 11.40 7.13 10.60
C VAL A 25 9.91 6.94 10.87
N THR A 26 9.12 6.85 9.80
CA THR A 26 7.68 6.51 9.88
C THR A 26 7.49 5.05 9.56
N VAL A 27 6.80 4.33 10.44
CA VAL A 27 6.47 2.91 10.23
C VAL A 27 5.18 2.82 9.42
N ILE A 28 5.28 2.22 8.23
CA ILE A 28 4.13 1.95 7.35
C ILE A 28 3.90 0.43 7.31
N GLN A 29 2.72 -0.02 7.71
CA GLN A 29 2.27 -1.39 7.46
C GLN A 29 1.84 -1.49 6.00
N ALA A 30 2.70 -2.09 5.17
CA ALA A 30 2.38 -2.38 3.79
C ALA A 30 1.70 -3.75 3.64
N GLY A 31 0.62 -3.79 2.88
CA GLY A 31 -0.04 -5.03 2.45
C GLY A 31 -0.80 -5.85 3.52
N PRO A 32 -1.45 -6.94 3.10
CA PRO A 32 -1.47 -7.48 1.73
C PRO A 32 -2.17 -6.55 0.72
N CYS A 33 -1.56 -6.38 -0.45
CA CYS A 33 -2.04 -5.53 -1.55
C CYS A 33 -2.48 -6.42 -2.72
N THR A 34 -3.73 -6.87 -2.71
CA THR A 34 -4.24 -7.81 -3.73
C THR A 34 -4.69 -7.04 -4.96
N VAL A 35 -4.28 -7.47 -6.16
CA VAL A 35 -4.76 -6.88 -7.42
C VAL A 35 -6.19 -7.35 -7.68
N SER A 36 -7.16 -6.43 -7.68
CA SER A 36 -8.57 -6.77 -7.90
C SER A 36 -8.99 -6.66 -9.36
N GLN A 37 -8.44 -5.67 -10.09
CA GLN A 37 -8.75 -5.46 -11.50
C GLN A 37 -7.55 -4.82 -12.22
N VAL A 38 -7.34 -5.23 -13.48
CA VAL A 38 -6.46 -4.53 -14.41
C VAL A 38 -7.33 -3.84 -15.45
N LYS A 39 -7.26 -2.51 -15.49
CA LYS A 39 -7.98 -1.66 -16.43
C LYS A 39 -7.12 -1.42 -17.66
N THR A 40 -7.73 -1.53 -18.84
CA THR A 40 -7.05 -1.34 -20.12
C THR A 40 -7.76 -0.28 -20.94
N LYS A 41 -7.05 0.37 -21.87
CA LYS A 41 -7.66 1.34 -22.80
C LYS A 41 -8.86 0.79 -23.57
N ALA A 42 -8.85 -0.50 -23.93
CA ALA A 42 -9.92 -1.11 -24.72
C ALA A 42 -11.23 -1.26 -23.93
N THR A 43 -11.14 -1.54 -22.62
CA THR A 43 -12.30 -1.80 -21.76
C THR A 43 -12.72 -0.60 -20.94
N ASP A 44 -11.77 0.21 -20.48
CA ASP A 44 -11.98 1.26 -19.46
C ASP A 44 -11.53 2.64 -19.93
N GLY A 45 -10.93 2.76 -21.12
CA GLY A 45 -10.48 4.04 -21.69
C GLY A 45 -9.12 4.55 -21.17
N TYR A 46 -8.50 3.86 -20.23
CA TYR A 46 -7.16 4.18 -19.70
C TYR A 46 -6.48 2.94 -19.10
N ASP A 47 -5.17 3.05 -18.84
CA ASP A 47 -4.38 1.98 -18.22
C ASP A 47 -4.25 2.23 -16.71
N ALA A 48 -4.74 1.29 -15.89
CA ALA A 48 -4.59 1.34 -14.44
C ALA A 48 -4.69 -0.03 -13.78
N VAL A 49 -4.23 -0.12 -12.53
CA VAL A 49 -4.36 -1.32 -11.70
C VAL A 49 -5.13 -0.95 -10.44
N GLN A 50 -6.19 -1.70 -10.15
CA GLN A 50 -6.95 -1.58 -8.91
C GLN A 50 -6.39 -2.54 -7.88
N ILE A 51 -6.11 -2.00 -6.69
CA ILE A 51 -5.48 -2.74 -5.59
C ILE A 51 -6.42 -2.68 -4.39
N GLY A 52 -6.74 -3.84 -3.83
CA GLY A 52 -7.42 -4.00 -2.55
C GLY A 52 -6.43 -3.99 -1.39
N PHE A 53 -6.83 -3.39 -0.27
CA PHE A 53 -6.03 -3.30 0.94
C PHE A 53 -6.88 -3.44 2.20
N GLY A 54 -6.42 -4.28 3.12
CA GLY A 54 -7.11 -4.57 4.38
C GLY A 54 -8.28 -5.53 4.22
N ASP A 55 -8.68 -6.13 5.34
CA ASP A 55 -9.77 -7.10 5.39
C ASP A 55 -11.07 -6.44 5.87
N ILE A 56 -12.19 -6.92 5.33
CA ILE A 56 -13.53 -6.54 5.76
C ILE A 56 -14.36 -7.79 6.03
N SER A 57 -15.11 -7.80 7.13
CA SER A 57 -16.06 -8.88 7.42
C SER A 57 -17.21 -8.88 6.42
N ALA A 58 -17.66 -10.06 5.96
CA ALA A 58 -18.70 -10.19 4.96
C ALA A 58 -20.00 -9.43 5.28
N LYS A 59 -20.35 -9.30 6.57
CA LYS A 59 -21.54 -8.54 7.01
C LYS A 59 -21.44 -7.02 6.82
N HIS A 60 -20.24 -6.50 6.55
CA HIS A 60 -19.98 -5.08 6.31
C HIS A 60 -19.74 -4.78 4.82
N VAL A 61 -19.90 -5.77 3.94
CA VAL A 61 -19.87 -5.58 2.49
C VAL A 61 -21.28 -5.18 2.05
N ASN A 62 -21.39 -4.10 1.28
CA ASN A 62 -22.66 -3.54 0.80
C ASN A 62 -23.33 -4.40 -0.28
#